data_AF-A0A0M0KZP2-F1
#
_entry.id   AF-A0A0M0KZP2-F1
#
_cell.length_a   1.000
_cell.length_b   1.000
_cell.length_c   1.000
_cell.angle_alpha   90.00
_cell.angle_beta   90.00
_cell.angle_gamma   90.00
#
_symmetry.space_group_name_H-M   'P 1'
#
loop_
_entity.id
_entity.type
_entity.pdbx_description
1 polymer ?
#
loop_
_entity_poly.entity_id
_entity_poly.type
_entity_poly.pdbx_seq_one_letter_code
_entity_poly.pdbx_strand_id
1 'polypeptide(L)'
;MGKNEFLQKLRDLLRDLPEVERQEILYDYEEHFEVGMEEGKSEAEIIRDLGDPYVIAKDLVGEQFGGVSAPTRKPSTFKMTMIAFGLILFNLVFVVGPASGILGSYVGFAVTAVVVFLSPLLLIFSIVMFGLEGILFQIFVFTALFGLGILLLIATIYIGKFLYRVLKMYVQFNLKLVKQGGF
;
A
#
# COMPACT_ATOMS: atom_id res chain seq x y z
N MET A 1 -23.64 46.14 9.66
CA MET A 1 -23.65 44.73 10.11
C MET A 1 -22.70 44.62 11.28
N GLY A 2 -23.15 44.05 12.39
CA GLY A 2 -22.31 43.81 13.58
C GLY A 2 -22.01 42.33 13.78
N LYS A 3 -21.16 41.99 14.77
CA LYS A 3 -20.72 40.61 15.10
C LYS A 3 -21.89 39.63 15.14
N ASN A 4 -22.94 39.97 15.89
CA ASN A 4 -24.11 39.10 16.08
C ASN A 4 -24.87 38.83 14.77
N GLU A 5 -24.99 39.83 13.91
CA GLU A 5 -25.66 39.69 12.61
C GLU A 5 -24.82 38.83 11.65
N PHE A 6 -23.48 38.91 11.74
CA PHE A 6 -22.56 38.05 10.99
C PHE A 6 -22.65 36.60 11.40
N LEU A 7 -22.51 36.32 12.69
CA LEU A 7 -22.58 34.96 13.20
C LEU A 7 -23.96 34.33 12.99
N GLN A 8 -25.03 35.11 13.03
CA GLN A 8 -26.38 34.62 12.72
C GLN A 8 -26.52 34.23 11.24
N LYS A 9 -26.08 35.08 10.30
CA LYS A 9 -26.10 34.74 8.87
C LYS A 9 -25.23 33.52 8.56
N LEU A 10 -24.04 33.45 9.14
CA LEU A 10 -23.15 32.30 8.96
C LEU A 10 -23.78 31.01 9.52
N ARG A 11 -24.40 31.07 10.70
CA ARG A 11 -25.13 29.93 11.30
C ARG A 11 -26.25 29.43 10.40
N ASP A 12 -27.05 30.33 9.84
CA ASP A 12 -28.17 29.99 8.97
C ASP A 12 -27.70 29.34 7.66
N LEU A 13 -26.56 29.80 7.13
CA LEU A 13 -25.94 29.22 5.94
C LEU A 13 -25.33 27.84 6.22
N LEU A 14 -24.79 27.60 7.43
CA LEU A 14 -24.19 26.34 7.83
C LEU A 14 -25.19 25.31 8.38
N ARG A 15 -26.50 25.53 8.26
CA ARG A 15 -27.54 24.68 8.88
C ARG A 15 -27.49 23.20 8.47
N ASP A 16 -26.95 22.90 7.29
CA ASP A 16 -26.89 21.54 6.73
C ASP A 16 -25.69 20.74 7.27
N LEU A 17 -24.77 21.39 8.00
CA LEU A 17 -23.68 20.73 8.73
C LEU A 17 -24.17 20.08 10.04
N PRO A 18 -23.51 19.00 10.51
CA PRO A 18 -23.71 18.48 11.85
C PRO A 18 -23.57 19.57 12.93
N GLU A 19 -24.41 19.54 13.96
CA GLU A 19 -24.43 20.52 15.05
C GLU A 19 -23.04 20.79 15.66
N VAL A 20 -22.25 19.72 15.85
CA VAL A 20 -20.90 19.80 16.46
C VAL A 20 -19.95 20.61 15.57
N GLU A 21 -19.91 20.29 14.28
CA GLU A 21 -19.03 20.95 13.30
C GLU A 21 -19.46 22.41 13.07
N ARG A 22 -20.77 22.67 13.04
CA ARG A 22 -21.29 24.04 12.94
C ARG A 22 -20.94 24.88 14.16
N GLN A 23 -20.98 24.32 15.37
CA GLN A 23 -20.61 25.02 16.59
C GLN A 23 -19.11 25.32 16.65
N GLU A 24 -18.26 24.38 16.22
CA GLU A 24 -16.81 24.57 16.13
C GLU A 24 -16.47 25.74 15.19
N ILE A 25 -17.04 25.76 13.98
CA ILE A 25 -16.83 26.86 13.03
C ILE A 25 -17.29 28.21 13.62
N LEU A 26 -18.48 28.26 14.23
CA LEU A 26 -18.98 29.50 14.82
C LEU A 26 -18.11 30.00 15.98
N TYR A 27 -17.53 29.09 16.75
CA TYR A 27 -16.61 29.41 17.84
C TYR A 27 -15.31 30.04 17.32
N ASP A 28 -14.72 29.49 16.26
CA ASP A 28 -13.50 30.04 15.66
C ASP A 28 -13.70 31.48 15.16
N TYR A 29 -14.84 31.76 14.51
CA TYR A 29 -15.17 33.12 14.08
C TYR A 29 -15.47 34.04 15.27
N GLU A 30 -16.09 33.53 16.32
CA GLU A 30 -16.32 34.29 17.56
C GLU A 30 -15.01 34.71 18.22
N GLU A 31 -14.05 33.79 18.35
CA GLU A 31 -12.69 34.06 18.85
C GLU A 31 -11.98 35.10 17.97
N HIS A 32 -12.14 35.02 16.64
CA HIS A 32 -11.54 36.00 15.73
C HIS A 32 -12.07 37.42 15.93
N PHE A 33 -13.37 37.56 16.22
CA PHE A 33 -13.95 38.86 16.60
C PHE A 33 -13.41 39.35 17.94
N GLU A 34 -13.22 38.47 18.92
CA GLU A 34 -12.67 38.85 20.23
C GLU A 34 -11.24 39.35 20.13
N VAL A 35 -10.36 38.61 19.44
CA VAL A 35 -8.97 39.01 19.18
C VAL A 35 -8.91 40.35 18.43
N GLY A 36 -9.71 40.54 17.38
CA GLY A 36 -9.73 41.79 16.63
C GLY A 36 -10.18 43.00 17.46
N MET A 37 -11.11 42.80 18.41
CA MET A 37 -11.57 43.85 19.31
C MET A 37 -10.51 44.18 20.38
N GLU A 38 -9.76 43.20 20.87
CA GLU A 38 -8.62 43.40 21.77
C GLU A 38 -7.48 44.18 21.10
N GLU A 39 -7.29 43.99 19.80
CA GLU A 39 -6.36 44.76 18.96
C GLU A 39 -6.85 46.19 18.65
N GLY A 40 -8.04 46.56 19.13
CA GLY A 40 -8.63 47.89 18.95
C GLY A 40 -9.29 48.12 17.59
N LYS A 41 -9.56 47.07 16.81
CA LYS A 41 -10.33 47.19 15.57
C LYS A 41 -11.82 47.32 15.87
N SER A 42 -12.54 48.02 15.01
CA SER A 42 -14.01 48.04 15.07
C SER A 42 -14.61 46.78 14.43
N GLU A 43 -15.83 46.37 14.85
CA GLU A 43 -16.52 45.21 14.26
C GLU A 43 -16.65 45.32 12.73
N ALA A 44 -16.84 46.53 12.21
CA ALA A 44 -16.95 46.78 10.77
C ALA A 44 -15.63 46.51 10.02
N GLU A 45 -14.49 46.79 10.65
CA GLU A 45 -13.16 46.48 10.09
C GLU A 45 -12.90 44.98 10.12
N ILE A 46 -13.26 44.29 11.20
CA ILE A 46 -13.13 42.84 11.32
C ILE A 46 -13.99 42.13 10.26
N ILE A 47 -15.23 42.58 10.04
CA ILE A 47 -16.10 42.02 8.99
C ILE A 47 -15.50 42.26 7.59
N ARG A 48 -14.86 43.41 7.36
CA ARG A 48 -14.19 43.70 6.08
C ARG A 48 -12.99 42.77 5.85
N ASP A 49 -12.24 42.47 6.91
CA ASP A 49 -11.10 41.55 6.87
C ASP A 49 -11.58 40.09 6.64
N LEU A 50 -12.70 39.70 7.26
CA LEU A 50 -13.30 38.36 7.13
C LEU A 50 -13.99 38.12 5.78
N GLY A 51 -14.66 39.13 5.21
CA GLY A 51 -15.39 39.02 3.95
C GLY A 51 -16.87 38.66 4.10
N ASP A 52 -17.47 38.14 3.02
CA ASP A 52 -18.91 37.84 2.97
C ASP A 52 -19.21 36.46 3.59
N PRO A 53 -20.10 36.34 4.60
CA PRO A 53 -20.46 35.06 5.20
C PRO A 53 -21.03 34.05 4.22
N TYR A 54 -21.63 34.48 3.10
CA TYR A 54 -22.07 33.60 2.01
C TYR A 54 -20.90 32.94 1.29
N VAL A 55 -19.83 33.69 1.02
CA VAL A 55 -18.62 33.15 0.38
C VAL A 55 -17.93 32.18 1.33
N ILE A 56 -17.83 32.54 2.62
CA ILE A 56 -17.28 31.68 3.67
C ILE A 56 -18.05 30.36 3.75
N ALA A 57 -19.39 30.40 3.83
CA ALA A 57 -20.20 29.19 3.92
C ALA A 57 -20.10 28.33 2.66
N LYS A 58 -20.05 28.93 1.47
CA LYS A 58 -19.85 28.21 0.20
C LYS A 58 -18.49 27.50 0.16
N ASP A 59 -17.44 28.13 0.63
CA ASP A 59 -16.09 27.55 0.65
C ASP A 59 -15.96 26.44 1.69
N LEU A 60 -16.60 26.58 2.85
CA LEU A 60 -16.59 25.58 3.92
C LEU A 60 -17.43 24.34 3.59
N VAL A 61 -18.57 24.53 2.91
CA VAL A 61 -19.57 23.47 2.68
C VAL A 61 -19.45 22.86 1.26
N GLY A 62 -18.69 23.50 0.36
CA GLY A 62 -18.44 23.02 -0.99
C GLY A 62 -19.71 22.84 -1.84
N GLU A 63 -19.68 21.88 -2.79
CA GLU A 63 -20.74 21.56 -3.78
C GLU A 63 -22.13 21.21 -3.20
N GLN A 64 -22.35 21.27 -1.88
CA GLN A 64 -23.68 21.11 -1.29
C GLN A 64 -24.58 22.36 -1.48
N PHE A 65 -24.00 23.52 -1.81
CA PHE A 65 -24.75 24.71 -2.22
C PHE A 65 -25.15 24.66 -3.71
N GLY A 66 -26.14 23.83 -4.02
CA GLY A 66 -26.98 23.98 -5.21
C GLY A 66 -26.83 22.92 -6.30
N GLY A 67 -27.84 22.03 -6.38
CA GLY A 67 -28.29 21.43 -7.64
C GLY A 67 -27.83 20.00 -7.92
N VAL A 68 -28.71 19.04 -7.66
CA VAL A 68 -28.79 17.69 -8.27
C VAL A 68 -27.46 16.96 -8.46
N SER A 69 -26.99 16.29 -7.40
CA SER A 69 -25.95 15.25 -7.52
C SER A 69 -26.33 14.04 -6.64
N ALA A 70 -26.22 12.86 -7.24
CA ALA A 70 -26.62 11.55 -6.74
C ALA A 70 -26.28 11.28 -5.26
N PRO A 71 -27.03 10.42 -4.56
CA PRO A 71 -26.84 10.19 -3.12
C PRO A 71 -25.43 9.67 -2.85
N THR A 72 -24.58 10.52 -2.27
CA THR A 72 -23.32 10.11 -1.64
C THR A 72 -23.64 9.42 -0.31
N ARG A 73 -24.30 8.26 -0.39
CA ARG A 73 -24.34 7.33 0.73
C ARG A 73 -22.90 6.94 1.02
N LYS A 74 -22.34 7.42 2.15
CA LYS A 74 -21.14 6.83 2.77
C LYS A 74 -21.31 5.31 2.66
N PRO A 75 -20.41 4.59 1.95
CA PRO A 75 -20.57 3.15 1.78
C PRO A 75 -20.70 2.54 3.17
N SER A 76 -21.75 1.75 3.37
CA SER A 76 -21.99 1.13 4.67
C SER A 76 -20.72 0.40 5.10
N THR A 77 -20.43 0.38 6.40
CA THR A 77 -19.25 -0.31 6.96
C THR A 77 -19.12 -1.73 6.37
N PHE A 78 -20.25 -2.39 6.13
CA PHE A 78 -20.33 -3.67 5.43
C PHE A 78 -19.75 -3.67 4.01
N LYS A 79 -20.07 -2.68 3.16
CA LYS A 79 -19.48 -2.53 1.82
C LYS A 79 -17.97 -2.30 1.90
N MET A 80 -17.52 -1.52 2.87
CA MET A 80 -16.10 -1.20 3.06
C MET A 80 -15.31 -2.43 3.50
N THR A 81 -15.85 -3.23 4.43
CA THR A 81 -15.29 -4.53 4.82
C THR A 81 -15.27 -5.51 3.64
N MET A 82 -16.33 -5.57 2.83
CA MET A 82 -16.39 -6.46 1.66
C MET A 82 -15.35 -6.10 0.59
N ILE A 83 -15.14 -4.80 0.35
CA ILE A 83 -14.08 -4.31 -0.56
C ILE A 83 -12.70 -4.66 0.00
N ALA A 84 -12.46 -4.43 1.30
CA ALA A 84 -11.20 -4.78 1.94
C ALA A 84 -10.91 -6.29 1.86
N PHE A 85 -11.93 -7.13 2.11
CA PHE A 85 -11.82 -8.57 1.99
C PHE A 85 -11.53 -9.00 0.54
N GLY A 86 -12.21 -8.38 -0.43
CA GLY A 86 -11.96 -8.60 -1.86
C GLY A 86 -10.53 -8.22 -2.26
N LEU A 87 -10.01 -7.12 -1.73
CA LEU A 87 -8.62 -6.69 -1.97
C LEU A 87 -7.61 -7.68 -1.42
N ILE A 88 -7.84 -8.19 -0.19
CA ILE A 88 -6.98 -9.18 0.44
C ILE A 88 -6.97 -10.47 -0.38
N LEU A 89 -8.14 -10.99 -0.76
CA LEU A 89 -8.24 -12.21 -1.57
C LEU A 89 -7.64 -12.02 -2.96
N PHE A 90 -7.86 -10.87 -3.59
CA PHE A 90 -7.24 -10.53 -4.87
C PHE A 90 -5.70 -10.51 -4.75
N ASN A 91 -5.15 -9.86 -3.74
CA ASN A 91 -3.71 -9.83 -3.51
C ASN A 91 -3.15 -11.24 -3.21
N LEU A 92 -3.87 -12.05 -2.43
CA LEU A 92 -3.48 -13.42 -2.13
C LEU A 92 -3.36 -14.27 -3.42
N VAL A 93 -4.35 -14.20 -4.30
CA VAL A 93 -4.34 -15.01 -5.52
C VAL A 93 -3.36 -14.47 -6.55
N PHE A 94 -3.37 -13.16 -6.82
CA PHE A 94 -2.61 -12.57 -7.93
C PHE A 94 -1.19 -12.18 -7.57
N VAL A 95 -0.86 -12.00 -6.29
CA VAL A 95 0.50 -11.69 -5.85
C VAL A 95 1.12 -12.90 -5.16
N VAL A 96 0.50 -13.39 -4.08
CA VAL A 96 1.07 -14.48 -3.28
C VAL A 96 1.10 -15.79 -4.06
N GLY A 97 0.07 -16.09 -4.85
CA GLY A 97 0.00 -17.29 -5.72
C GLY A 97 1.23 -17.40 -6.64
N PRO A 98 1.44 -16.48 -7.58
CA PRO A 98 2.62 -16.49 -8.44
C PRO A 98 3.94 -16.44 -7.66
N ALA A 99 4.03 -15.63 -6.60
CA ALA A 99 5.24 -15.56 -5.77
C ALA A 99 5.59 -16.90 -5.13
N SER A 100 4.60 -17.65 -4.65
CA SER A 100 4.80 -18.99 -4.09
C SER A 100 5.26 -20.00 -5.15
N GLY A 101 4.74 -19.93 -6.38
CA GLY A 101 5.20 -20.75 -7.50
C GLY A 101 6.64 -20.45 -7.91
N ILE A 102 7.03 -19.18 -7.93
CA ILE A 102 8.42 -18.76 -8.18
C ILE A 102 9.34 -19.26 -7.06
N LEU A 103 8.93 -19.13 -5.81
CA LEU A 103 9.72 -19.61 -4.67
C LEU A 103 9.85 -21.13 -4.69
N GLY A 104 8.76 -21.86 -4.94
CA GLY A 104 8.75 -23.32 -5.02
C GLY A 104 9.64 -23.84 -6.16
N SER A 105 9.56 -23.22 -7.34
CA SER A 105 10.42 -23.59 -8.47
C SER A 105 11.90 -23.28 -8.18
N TYR A 106 12.20 -22.16 -7.53
CA TYR A 106 13.56 -21.85 -7.07
C TYR A 106 14.09 -22.89 -6.08
N VAL A 107 13.31 -23.27 -5.07
CA VAL A 107 13.69 -24.30 -4.09
C VAL A 107 13.90 -25.65 -4.78
N GLY A 108 13.00 -26.05 -5.69
CA GLY A 108 13.14 -27.29 -6.45
C GLY A 108 14.41 -27.31 -7.30
N PHE A 109 14.72 -26.20 -7.96
CA PHE A 109 15.96 -26.04 -8.73
C PHE A 109 17.20 -26.11 -7.83
N ALA A 110 17.17 -25.45 -6.66
CA ALA A 110 18.26 -25.49 -5.69
C ALA A 110 18.51 -26.90 -5.16
N VAL A 111 17.46 -27.64 -4.80
CA VAL A 111 17.56 -29.04 -4.37
C VAL A 111 18.15 -29.90 -5.48
N THR A 112 17.67 -29.74 -6.71
CA THR A 112 18.19 -30.46 -7.88
C THR A 112 19.69 -30.19 -8.07
N ALA A 113 20.10 -28.92 -7.97
CA ALA A 113 21.51 -28.53 -8.08
C ALA A 113 22.38 -29.23 -7.02
N VAL A 114 21.92 -29.28 -5.76
CA VAL A 114 22.63 -29.96 -4.67
C VAL A 114 22.70 -31.47 -4.90
N VAL A 115 21.60 -32.11 -5.30
CA VAL A 115 21.57 -33.56 -5.56
C VAL A 115 22.53 -33.94 -6.70
N VAL A 116 22.51 -33.18 -7.79
CA VAL A 116 23.40 -33.42 -8.94
C VAL A 116 24.87 -33.15 -8.57
N PHE A 117 25.13 -32.13 -7.76
CA PHE A 117 26.47 -31.88 -7.20
C PHE A 117 26.96 -33.01 -6.30
N LEU A 118 26.09 -33.66 -5.55
CA LEU A 118 26.44 -34.81 -4.71
C LEU A 118 26.54 -36.14 -5.48
N SER A 119 26.37 -36.13 -6.80
CA SER A 119 26.41 -37.33 -7.65
C SER A 119 27.66 -38.21 -7.49
N PRO A 120 28.88 -37.71 -7.17
CA PRO A 120 30.02 -38.59 -6.89
C PRO A 120 29.82 -39.54 -5.70
N LEU A 121 28.98 -39.19 -4.72
CA LEU A 121 28.66 -40.10 -3.60
C LEU A 121 27.85 -41.32 -4.07
N LEU A 122 26.99 -41.12 -5.07
CA LEU A 122 26.22 -42.21 -5.68
C LEU A 122 27.11 -43.16 -6.46
N LEU A 123 28.23 -42.68 -7.03
CA LEU A 123 29.24 -43.55 -7.64
C LEU A 123 29.86 -44.51 -6.61
N ILE A 124 30.24 -44.00 -5.44
CA ILE A 124 30.79 -44.83 -4.36
C ILE A 124 29.77 -45.90 -3.95
N PHE A 125 28.51 -45.50 -3.76
CA PHE A 125 27.42 -46.42 -3.47
C PHE A 125 27.25 -47.49 -4.56
N SER A 126 27.29 -47.09 -5.84
CA SER A 126 27.20 -48.00 -6.98
C SER A 126 28.31 -49.05 -6.97
N ILE A 127 29.55 -48.64 -6.72
CA ILE A 127 30.72 -49.55 -6.67
C ILE A 127 30.55 -50.59 -5.56
N VAL A 128 30.06 -50.19 -4.39
CA VAL A 128 29.87 -51.11 -3.24
C VAL A 128 28.76 -52.13 -3.52
N MET A 129 27.67 -51.71 -4.15
CA MET A 129 26.48 -52.55 -4.34
C MET A 129 26.54 -53.43 -5.59
N PHE A 130 27.13 -52.93 -6.67
CA PHE A 130 27.10 -53.54 -8.00
C PHE A 130 28.49 -53.91 -8.54
N GLY A 131 29.56 -53.62 -7.79
CA GLY A 131 30.93 -53.93 -8.19
C GLY A 131 31.49 -52.97 -9.25
N LEU A 132 32.47 -53.45 -10.03
CA LEU A 132 33.27 -52.63 -10.94
C LEU A 132 32.84 -52.74 -12.42
N GLU A 133 31.73 -53.42 -12.70
CA GLU A 133 31.24 -53.58 -14.08
C GLU A 133 30.90 -52.22 -14.70
N GLY A 134 31.51 -51.92 -15.84
CA GLY A 134 31.28 -50.64 -16.55
C GLY A 134 31.84 -49.39 -15.85
N ILE A 135 32.81 -49.53 -14.93
CA ILE A 135 33.31 -48.42 -14.11
C ILE A 135 33.80 -47.20 -14.92
N LEU A 136 34.43 -47.39 -16.08
CA LEU A 136 34.89 -46.28 -16.92
C LEU A 136 33.72 -45.41 -17.39
N PHE A 137 32.61 -46.04 -17.78
CA PHE A 137 31.40 -45.34 -18.19
C PHE A 137 30.75 -44.62 -16.99
N GLN A 138 30.68 -45.28 -15.84
CA GLN A 138 30.12 -44.67 -14.62
C GLN A 138 30.93 -43.44 -14.19
N ILE A 139 32.27 -43.52 -14.16
CA ILE A 139 33.14 -42.39 -13.83
C ILE A 139 32.90 -41.21 -14.78
N PHE A 140 32.79 -41.47 -16.08
CA PHE A 140 32.49 -40.44 -17.08
C PHE A 140 31.15 -39.74 -16.78
N VAL A 141 30.08 -40.51 -16.57
CA VAL A 141 28.74 -39.96 -16.29
C VAL A 141 28.72 -39.17 -14.98
N PHE A 142 29.25 -39.72 -13.89
CA PHE A 142 29.24 -39.05 -12.58
C PHE A 142 30.15 -37.82 -12.53
N THR A 143 31.26 -37.82 -13.28
CA THR A 143 32.10 -36.61 -13.41
C THR A 143 31.39 -35.52 -14.22
N ALA A 144 30.68 -35.88 -15.29
CA ALA A 144 29.89 -34.95 -16.06
C ALA A 144 28.73 -34.36 -15.23
N LEU A 145 28.02 -35.19 -14.47
CA LEU A 145 26.97 -34.76 -13.55
C LEU A 145 27.54 -33.85 -12.46
N PHE A 146 28.70 -34.16 -11.88
CA PHE A 146 29.35 -33.30 -10.91
C PHE A 146 29.64 -31.90 -11.47
N GLY A 147 30.22 -31.83 -12.68
CA GLY A 147 30.45 -30.57 -13.39
C GLY A 147 29.15 -29.79 -13.63
N LEU A 148 28.09 -30.48 -14.07
CA LEU A 148 26.76 -29.88 -14.24
C LEU A 148 26.21 -29.35 -12.90
N GLY A 149 26.38 -30.10 -11.81
CA GLY A 149 25.96 -29.71 -10.47
C GLY A 149 26.60 -28.41 -10.01
N ILE A 150 27.91 -28.24 -10.26
CA ILE A 150 28.61 -26.97 -9.97
C ILE A 150 27.99 -25.82 -10.76
N LEU A 151 27.73 -26.00 -12.06
CA LEU A 151 27.10 -24.97 -12.89
C LEU A 151 25.69 -24.61 -12.40
N LEU A 152 24.89 -25.61 -12.00
CA LEU A 152 23.55 -25.41 -11.45
C LEU A 152 23.58 -24.68 -10.10
N LEU A 153 24.56 -24.96 -9.24
CA LEU A 153 24.74 -24.24 -7.98
C LEU A 153 25.06 -22.76 -8.23
N ILE A 154 25.99 -22.48 -9.15
CA ILE A 154 26.32 -21.11 -9.56
C ILE A 154 25.05 -20.41 -10.10
N ALA A 155 24.33 -21.06 -11.02
CA ALA A 155 23.08 -20.53 -11.57
C ALA A 155 22.06 -20.22 -10.47
N THR A 156 21.89 -21.12 -9.49
CA THR A 156 20.99 -20.95 -8.34
C THR A 156 21.35 -19.71 -7.52
N ILE A 157 22.64 -19.42 -7.31
CA ILE A 157 23.07 -18.20 -6.60
C ILE A 157 22.68 -16.94 -7.38
N TYR A 158 22.89 -16.91 -8.69
CA TYR A 158 22.52 -15.75 -9.52
C TYR A 158 21.00 -15.55 -9.59
N ILE A 159 20.23 -16.63 -9.75
CA ILE A 159 18.77 -16.59 -9.74
C ILE A 159 18.28 -16.06 -8.38
N GLY A 160 18.84 -16.56 -7.26
CA GLY A 160 18.48 -16.08 -5.91
C GLY A 160 18.75 -14.58 -5.73
N LYS A 161 19.91 -14.08 -6.19
CA LYS A 161 20.22 -12.64 -6.18
C LYS A 161 19.23 -11.81 -7.00
N PHE A 162 18.83 -12.33 -8.17
CA PHE A 162 17.83 -11.68 -9.03
C PHE A 162 16.46 -11.62 -8.34
N LEU A 163 15.98 -12.75 -7.82
CA LEU A 163 14.70 -12.83 -7.10
C LEU A 163 14.66 -11.89 -5.89
N TYR A 164 15.74 -11.83 -5.10
CA TYR A 164 15.87 -10.91 -3.98
C TYR A 164 15.76 -9.43 -4.43
N ARG A 165 16.40 -9.07 -5.56
CA ARG A 165 16.32 -7.72 -6.12
C ARG A 165 14.89 -7.36 -6.52
N VAL A 166 14.20 -8.27 -7.20
CA VAL A 166 12.81 -8.09 -7.62
C VAL A 166 11.90 -7.92 -6.41
N LEU A 167 12.05 -8.79 -5.40
CA LEU A 167 11.29 -8.70 -4.15
C LEU A 167 11.54 -7.37 -3.43
N LYS A 168 12.80 -6.96 -3.29
CA LYS A 168 13.16 -5.67 -2.67
C LYS A 168 12.53 -4.49 -3.41
N MET A 169 12.58 -4.50 -4.75
CA MET A 169 11.96 -3.47 -5.58
C MET A 169 10.44 -3.41 -5.37
N TYR A 170 9.77 -4.57 -5.34
CA TYR A 170 8.33 -4.67 -5.09
C TYR A 170 7.95 -4.12 -3.70
N VAL A 171 8.66 -4.52 -2.65
CA VAL A 171 8.40 -4.03 -1.27
C VAL A 171 8.62 -2.52 -1.19
N GLN A 172 9.70 -2.02 -1.78
CA GLN A 172 9.98 -0.58 -1.80
C GLN A 172 8.93 0.22 -2.58
N PHE A 173 8.44 -0.32 -3.69
CA PHE A 173 7.35 0.29 -4.47
C PHE A 173 6.08 0.41 -3.63
N ASN A 174 5.65 -0.66 -2.97
CA ASN A 174 4.47 -0.65 -2.10
C ASN A 174 4.64 0.31 -0.91
N LEU A 175 5.80 0.32 -0.26
CA LEU A 175 6.08 1.25 0.84
C LEU A 175 6.07 2.73 0.39
N LYS A 176 6.50 3.03 -0.84
CA LYS A 176 6.43 4.39 -1.39
C LYS A 176 5.00 4.83 -1.63
N LEU A 177 4.15 3.97 -2.19
CA LEU A 177 2.73 4.27 -2.43
C LEU A 177 1.98 4.59 -1.15
N VAL A 178 2.20 3.81 -0.09
CA VAL A 178 1.58 4.04 1.22
C VAL A 178 2.06 5.36 1.84
N LYS A 179 3.35 5.69 1.70
CA LYS A 179 3.90 6.94 2.26
C LYS A 179 3.50 8.21 1.49
N GLN A 180 3.14 8.10 0.22
CA GLN A 180 2.75 9.24 -0.63
C GLN A 180 1.25 9.56 -0.58
N GLY A 181 0.50 8.99 0.38
CA GLY A 181 -0.92 9.31 0.57
C GLY A 181 -1.83 8.69 -0.50
N GLY A 182 -1.44 7.55 -1.07
CA GLY A 182 -2.29 6.85 -2.04
C GLY A 182 -3.47 6.14 -1.36
N PHE A 183 -4.45 6.91 -0.88
CA PHE A 183 -5.90 6.67 -0.89
C PHE A 183 -6.63 7.97 -0.52
#